data_AF-A0A919ELI6-F1
#
_entry.id   AF-A0A919ELI6-F1
#
_cell.length_a   1.000
_cell.length_b   1.000
_cell.length_c   1.000
_cell.angle_alpha   90.00
_cell.angle_beta   90.00
_cell.angle_gamma   90.00
#
_symmetry.space_group_name_H-M   'P 1'
#
loop_
_entity.id
_entity.type
_entity.pdbx_description
1 polymer ?
#
loop_
_entity_poly.entity_id
_entity_poly.type
_entity_poly.pdbx_seq_one_letter_code
_entity_poly.pdbx_strand_id
1 'polypeptide(L)' 'MKVCRRCGLPISGEADETIPFSTSGARPTVHHHKTLAECRSAQDDAGKPPERTRRPA' A
#
# COMPACT_ATOMS: atom_id res chain seq x y z
N MET A 1 -2.12 7.73 7.75
CA MET A 1 -1.97 7.12 6.41
C MET A 1 -2.33 5.65 6.51
N LYS A 2 -3.08 5.10 5.55
CA LYS A 2 -3.38 3.66 5.50
C LYS A 2 -2.27 2.95 4.74
N VAL A 3 -1.85 1.79 5.23
CA VAL A 3 -0.79 0.99 4.61
C VAL A 3 -1.38 -0.34 4.17
N CYS A 4 -1.10 -0.73 2.93
CA CYS A 4 -1.59 -2.00 2.43
C CYS A 4 -0.91 -3.16 3.19
N ARG A 5 -1.70 -4.04 3.82
CA ARG A 5 -1.19 -5.22 4.51
C ARG A 5 -0.47 -6.19 3.56
N ARG A 6 -0.79 -6.15 2.26
CA ARG A 6 -0.24 -7.06 1.25
C ARG A 6 1.14 -6.62 0.72
N CYS A 7 1.28 -5.37 0.29
CA CYS A 7 2.54 -4.87 -0.29
C CYS A 7 3.35 -3.99 0.67
N GLY A 8 2.80 -3.58 1.81
CA GLY A 8 3.47 -2.71 2.78
C GLY A 8 3.58 -1.25 2.36
N LEU A 9 3.01 -0.88 1.21
CA LEU A 9 3.10 0.46 0.65
C LEU A 9 1.92 1.36 1.09
N PRO A 10 2.13 2.67 1.14
CA PRO A 10 1.07 3.62 1.48
C PRO A 10 -0.04 3.60 0.41
N ILE A 11 -1.29 3.67 0.86
CA ILE A 11 -2.46 3.77 -0.02
C ILE A 11 -2.80 5.26 -0.19
N SER A 12 -2.57 5.79 -1.38
CA SER A 12 -2.94 7.16 -1.76
C SER A 12 -4.40 7.21 -2.22
N GLY A 13 -5.34 7.04 -1.28
CA GLY A 13 -6.77 7.11 -1.59
C GLY A 13 -7.64 6.22 -0.71
N GLU A 14 -8.71 5.69 -1.32
CA GLU A 14 -9.62 4.76 -0.65
C GLU A 14 -8.98 3.37 -0.50
N ALA A 15 -8.98 2.87 0.74
CA ALA A 15 -8.54 1.53 1.05
C ALA A 15 -9.74 0.63 1.32
N ASP A 16 -9.65 -0.62 0.88
CA ASP A 16 -10.53 -1.68 1.34
C ASP A 16 -10.17 -2.05 2.78
N GLU A 17 -11.17 -2.15 3.64
CA GLU A 17 -10.99 -2.40 5.07
C GLU A 17 -11.61 -3.76 5.42
N THR A 18 -10.77 -4.65 5.91
CA THR A 18 -11.21 -5.95 6.41
C THR A 18 -10.97 -5.98 7.91
N ILE A 19 -11.96 -6.48 8.67
CA ILE A 19 -11.82 -6.73 10.11
C ILE A 19 -11.72 -8.24 10.30
N PRO A 20 -10.52 -8.81 10.54
CA PRO A 20 -10.37 -10.23 10.81
C PRO A 20 -11.04 -10.57 12.13
N PHE A 21 -11.67 -11.73 12.16
CA PHE A 21 -12.19 -12.28 13.41
C PHE A 21 -11.02 -12.51 14.39
N SER A 22 -11.16 -11.99 15.61
CA SER A 22 -10.19 -12.20 16.68
C SER A 22 -10.89 -12.67 17.95
N THR A 23 -10.39 -13.76 18.52
CA THR A 23 -10.92 -14.38 19.75
C THR A 23 -10.63 -13.55 21.01
N SER A 24 -9.61 -12.70 20.96
CA SER A 24 -9.21 -11.82 22.08
C SER A 24 -10.03 -10.53 22.19
N GLY A 25 -11.05 -10.33 21.34
CA GLY A 25 -11.83 -9.08 21.27
C GLY A 25 -11.12 -7.91 20.57
N ALA A 26 -9.86 -8.11 20.15
CA ALA A 26 -9.16 -7.14 19.32
C ALA A 26 -9.87 -6.99 17.96
N ARG A 27 -9.96 -5.76 17.45
CA ARG A 27 -10.46 -5.48 16.10
C ARG A 27 -9.34 -4.90 15.24
N PRO A 28 -8.39 -5.73 14.79
CA PRO A 28 -7.30 -5.24 13.96
C PRO A 28 -7.84 -4.89 12.58
N THR A 29 -8.04 -3.60 12.29
CA THR A 29 -8.42 -3.19 10.93
C THR A 29 -7.24 -3.38 10.00
N VAL A 30 -7.38 -4.24 9.00
CA VAL A 30 -6.40 -4.39 7.92
C VAL A 30 -6.88 -3.64 6.70
N HIS A 31 -5.94 -2.88 6.11
CA HIS A 31 -6.20 -2.10 4.91
C HIS A 31 -5.55 -2.76 3.70
N HIS A 32 -6.28 -2.79 2.60
CA HIS A 32 -5.81 -3.26 1.30
C HIS A 32 -6.08 -2.20 0.24
N HIS A 33 -5.30 -2.21 -0.86
CA HIS A 33 -5.71 -1.44 -2.04
C HIS A 33 -7.05 -1.97 -2.54
N LYS A 34 -7.92 -1.09 -3.04
CA LYS A 34 -9.23 -1.48 -3.62
C LYS A 34 -9.10 -2.54 -4.72
N THR A 35 -8.03 -2.49 -5.49
CA THR A 35 -7.79 -3.44 -6.59
C THR A 35 -6.36 -3.97 -6.59
N LEU A 36 -6.16 -5.10 -7.27
CA LEU A 36 -4.83 -5.65 -7.51
C LEU A 36 -3.97 -4.76 -8.40
N ALA A 37 -4.59 -4.01 -9.33
CA ALA A 37 -3.90 -3.08 -10.21
C ALA A 37 -3.26 -1.95 -9.40
N GLU A 38 -4.02 -1.33 -8.50
CA GLU A 38 -3.54 -0.30 -7.55
C GLU A 38 -2.35 -0.80 -6.72
N CYS A 39 -2.45 -2.03 -6.19
CA CYS A 39 -1.38 -2.66 -5.43
C CYS A 39 -0.10 -2.84 -6.25
N ARG A 40 -0.23 -3.27 -7.51
CA ARG A 40 0.90 -3.43 -8.43
C ARG A 40 1.50 -2.08 -8.85
N SER A 41 0.68 -1.08 -9.13
CA SER A 41 1.13 0.27 -9.48
C SER A 41 1.95 0.87 -8.34
N ALA A 42 1.51 0.72 -7.09
CA ALA A 42 2.28 1.16 -5.93
C ALA A 42 3.64 0.45 -5.86
N GLN A 43 3.68 -0.86 -6.11
CA GLN A 43 4.93 -1.62 -6.13
C GLN A 43 5.88 -1.20 -7.25
N ASP A 44 5.36 -0.89 -8.44
CA ASP A 44 6.15 -0.38 -9.57
C ASP A 44 6.75 1.00 -9.24
N ASP A 45 5.95 1.88 -8.63
CA ASP A 45 6.38 3.22 -8.24
C ASP A 45 7.45 3.17 -7.13
N ALA A 46 7.28 2.29 -6.14
CA ALA A 46 8.28 2.06 -5.10
C ALA A 46 9.54 1.35 -5.60
N GLY A 47 9.42 0.55 -6.66
CA GLY A 47 10.51 -0.14 -7.32
C GLY A 47 11.30 0.74 -8.29
N LYS A 48 10.75 1.89 -8.71
CA LYS A 48 11.51 2.87 -9.48
C LYS A 48 12.55 3.50 -8.55
N PRO A 49 13.85 3.36 -8.86
CA PRO A 49 14.85 4.16 -8.18
C PRO A 49 14.45 5.64 -8.36
N PRO A 50 14.63 6.50 -7.34
CA PRO A 50 14.47 7.93 -7.56
C PRO A 50 15.34 8.27 -8.76
N GLU A 51 14.79 8.98 -9.74
CA GLU A 51 15.51 9.46 -10.92
C GLU A 51 16.62 10.41 -10.44
N ARG A 52 17.70 9.84 -9.92
CA ARG A 52 18.93 10.52 -9.61
C ARG A 52 19.65 10.63 -10.94
N THR A 53 19.82 11.89 -11.35
CA THR A 53 20.84 12.36 -12.28
C THR A 53 20.42 12.43 -13.76
N ARG A 54 19.70 13.49 -14.12
CA ARG A 54 20.07 14.27 -15.32
C ARG A 54 20.52 15.66 -14.87
N ARG A 55 21.76 15.75 -14.40
CA ARG A 55 22.50 17.03 -14.44
C ARG A 55 22.80 17.28 -15.93
N PRO A 56 22.38 18.41 -16.53
CA PRO A 56 22.88 18.77 -17.84
C PRO A 56 24.40 19.01 -17.74
N ALA A 57 25.13 18.47 -18.71
CA ALA A 57 26.56 18.73 -18.93
C ALA A 57 26.72 20.02 -19.76
#